data_AF-A0A9W4LQ25-F1
#
_entry.id   AF-A0A9W4LQ25-F1
#
_cell.length_a   1.000
_cell.length_b   1.000
_cell.length_c   1.000
_cell.angle_alpha   90.00
_cell.angle_beta   90.00
_cell.angle_gamma   90.00
#
_symmetry.space_group_name_H-M   'P 1'
#
loop_
_entity.id
_entity.type
_entity.pdbx_description
1 polymer ?
#
loop_
_entity_poly.entity_id
_entity_poly.type
_entity_poly.pdbx_seq_one_letter_code
_entity_poly.pdbx_strand_id
1 'polypeptide(L)' 'MAKFSVSERFACTVLGQHRSAQRKKPRGRPDEEALTADIIRLASRYGRYGYRRITAMLRSEGWIPRGILGSAAPVR' A
#
# COMPACT_ATOMS: atom_id res chain seq x y z
N MET A 1 5.60 -3.61 -27.76
CA MET A 1 7.08 -3.60 -27.64
C MET A 1 7.49 -4.54 -26.51
N ALA A 2 8.21 -5.62 -26.82
CA ALA A 2 8.77 -6.51 -25.81
C ALA A 2 10.14 -5.96 -25.36
N LYS A 3 10.26 -5.61 -24.07
CA LYS A 3 11.41 -4.91 -23.48
C LYS A 3 12.61 -5.84 -23.17
N PHE A 4 12.45 -7.16 -23.36
CA PHE A 4 13.46 -8.17 -23.04
C PHE A 4 13.52 -9.27 -24.10
N SER A 5 14.71 -9.82 -24.35
CA SER A 5 14.99 -10.90 -25.31
C SER A 5 14.62 -12.31 -24.82
N VAL A 6 14.05 -12.41 -23.62
CA VAL A 6 13.72 -13.69 -22.97
C VAL A 6 12.22 -13.87 -22.80
N SER A 7 11.76 -15.13 -22.84
CA SER A 7 10.35 -15.44 -22.57
C SER A 7 10.00 -15.23 -21.09
N GLU A 8 8.77 -14.80 -20.82
CA GLU A 8 8.23 -14.65 -19.45
C GLU A 8 8.38 -15.95 -18.65
N ARG A 9 8.19 -17.11 -19.30
CA ARG A 9 8.33 -18.44 -18.68
C ARG A 9 9.76 -18.69 -18.21
N PHE A 10 10.74 -18.37 -19.05
CA PHE A 10 12.14 -18.52 -18.70
C PHE A 10 12.52 -17.59 -17.54
N ALA A 11 12.13 -16.32 -17.63
CA ALA A 11 12.37 -15.34 -16.57
C ALA A 11 11.74 -15.77 -15.22
N CYS A 12 10.49 -16.22 -15.21
CA CYS A 12 9.82 -16.70 -13.99
C CYS A 12 10.49 -17.95 -13.39
N THR A 13 11.00 -18.86 -14.25
CA THR A 13 11.71 -20.07 -13.79
C THR A 13 13.03 -19.71 -13.12
N VAL A 14 13.80 -18.80 -13.73
CA VAL A 14 15.09 -18.32 -13.18
C VAL A 14 14.88 -17.55 -11.87
N LEU A 15 13.85 -16.71 -11.79
CA LEU A 15 13.53 -15.94 -10.59
C LEU A 15 12.88 -16.77 -9.46
N GLY A 16 12.47 -18.02 -9.74
CA GLY A 16 11.68 -18.82 -8.80
C GLY A 16 10.28 -18.25 -8.51
N GLN A 17 9.85 -17.23 -9.25
CA GLN A 17 8.56 -16.55 -9.05
C GLN A 17 7.47 -17.28 -9.83
N HIS A 18 6.35 -17.57 -9.17
CA HIS A 18 5.21 -18.16 -9.87
C HIS A 18 4.62 -17.19 -10.90
N ARG A 19 4.36 -17.66 -12.12
CA ARG A 19 3.83 -16.85 -13.24
C ARG A 19 2.54 -16.09 -12.90
N SER A 20 1.68 -16.63 -12.03
CA SER A 20 0.45 -15.91 -11.64
C SER A 20 0.75 -14.67 -10.80
N ALA A 21 1.82 -14.70 -9.99
CA ALA A 21 2.24 -13.56 -9.19
C ALA A 21 2.89 -12.49 -10.08
N GLN A 22 3.71 -12.89 -11.06
CA GLN A 22 4.30 -11.96 -12.03
C GLN A 22 3.23 -11.26 -12.90
N ARG A 23 2.17 -11.98 -13.29
CA ARG A 23 1.07 -11.43 -14.10
C ARG A 23 0.08 -10.61 -13.30
N LYS A 24 0.05 -10.77 -11.98
CA LYS A 24 -0.85 -10.02 -11.12
C LYS A 24 -0.42 -8.57 -11.13
N LYS A 25 -1.15 -7.73 -11.86
CA LYS A 25 -0.96 -6.28 -11.79
C LYS A 25 -1.15 -5.85 -10.32
N PRO A 26 -0.18 -5.15 -9.72
CA PRO A 26 -0.37 -4.58 -8.41
C PRO A 26 -1.55 -3.61 -8.52
N ARG A 27 -2.64 -3.94 -7.83
CA ARG A 27 -3.74 -3.01 -7.61
C ARG A 27 -3.32 -2.17 -6.40
N GLY A 28 -2.70 -1.03 -6.69
CA GLY A 28 -2.48 0.00 -5.69
C GLY A 28 -3.83 0.42 -5.11
N ARG A 29 -3.84 0.79 -3.84
CA ARG A 29 -5.05 1.29 -3.18
C ARG A 29 -5.29 2.74 -3.63
N PRO A 30 -6.51 3.12 -4.06
CA PRO A 30 -6.77 4.52 -4.40
C PRO A 30 -6.57 5.46 -3.20
N ASP A 31 -6.73 4.93 -1.99
CA ASP A 31 -6.56 5.62 -0.71
C ASP A 31 -5.12 5.59 -0.16
N GLU A 32 -4.18 4.90 -0.82
CA GLU A 32 -2.82 4.71 -0.33
C GLU A 32 -2.02 6.02 -0.28
N GLU A 33 -2.21 6.86 -1.30
CA GLU A 33 -1.58 8.18 -1.37
C GLU A 33 -2.11 9.11 -0.28
N ALA A 34 -3.43 9.12 -0.06
CA ALA A 34 -4.07 9.90 1.00
C ALA A 34 -3.64 9.44 2.40
N LEU A 35 -3.57 8.12 2.62
CA LEU A 35 -3.08 7.54 3.87
C LEU A 35 -1.62 7.94 4.14
N THR A 36 -0.78 7.90 3.10
CA THR A 36 0.63 8.26 3.21
C THR A 36 0.78 9.75 3.55
N ALA A 37 -0.01 10.62 2.92
CA ALA A 37 -0.02 12.05 3.21
C ALA A 37 -0.43 12.33 4.67
N ASP A 38 -1.44 11.64 5.19
CA ASP A 38 -1.86 11.78 6.59
C ASP A 38 -0.84 11.23 7.59
N ILE A 39 -0.19 10.12 7.27
CA ILE A 39 0.93 9.60 8.07
C ILE A 39 2.05 10.64 8.14
N ILE A 40 2.45 11.22 7.01
CA ILE A 40 3.51 12.23 6.94
C ILE A 40 3.09 13.48 7.74
N ARG A 41 1.86 13.96 7.58
CA ARG A 41 1.31 15.10 8.33
C ARG A 41 1.40 14.87 9.84
N LEU A 42 0.96 13.71 10.32
CA LEU A 42 0.96 13.38 11.75
C LEU A 42 2.38 13.14 12.28
N ALA A 43 3.24 12.48 11.53
CA ALA A 43 4.65 12.28 11.90
C ALA A 43 5.41 13.61 11.98
N SER A 44 5.15 14.53 11.03
CA SER A 44 5.79 15.84 11.00
C SER A 44 5.33 16.73 12.17
N ARG A 45 4.04 16.66 12.52
CA ARG A 45 3.46 17.40 13.65
C ARG A 45 3.88 16.82 15.01
N TYR A 46 3.99 15.50 15.09
CA TYR A 46 4.25 14.76 16.32
C TYR A 46 5.47 13.86 16.19
N GLY A 47 6.66 14.45 15.94
CA GLY A 47 7.89 13.69 15.68
C GLY A 47 8.36 12.76 16.81
N ARG A 48 7.88 12.95 18.05
CA ARG A 48 8.16 12.04 19.19
C ARG A 48 7.23 10.82 19.23
N TYR A 49 6.20 10.78 18.39
CA TYR A 49 5.19 9.74 18.43
C TYR A 49 5.61 8.59 17.51
N GLY A 50 5.78 7.41 18.11
CA GLY A 50 5.99 6.19 17.34
C GLY A 50 4.74 5.77 16.55
N TYR A 51 4.93 4.84 15.61
CA TYR A 51 3.90 4.39 14.68
C TYR A 51 2.58 4.02 15.38
N ARG A 52 2.62 3.41 16.57
CA ARG A 52 1.40 3.02 17.32
C ARG A 52 0.49 4.19 17.64
N ARG A 53 1.06 5.34 18.04
CA ARG A 53 0.28 6.53 18.40
C ARG A 53 -0.22 7.26 17.16
N ILE A 54 0.57 7.27 16.09
CA ILE A 54 0.13 7.76 14.79
C ILE A 54 -1.04 6.90 14.26
N THR A 55 -0.96 5.57 14.34
CA THR A 55 -2.04 4.66 13.95
C THR A 55 -3.31 4.88 14.78
N ALA A 56 -3.20 5.19 16.08
CA ALA A 56 -4.36 5.52 16.90
C ALA A 56 -5.05 6.81 16.44
N MET A 57 -4.28 7.85 16.10
CA MET A 57 -4.82 9.10 15.56
C MET A 57 -5.47 8.90 14.19
N LEU A 58 -4.83 8.12 13.32
CA LEU A 58 -5.41 7.76 12.02
C LEU A 58 -6.77 7.05 12.21
N ARG A 59 -6.88 6.12 13.18
CA ARG A 59 -8.16 5.47 13.49
C ARG A 59 -9.23 6.45 13.98
N SER A 60 -8.86 7.45 14.79
CA SER A 60 -9.81 8.50 15.20
C SER A 60 -10.22 9.42 14.04
N GLU A 61 -9.35 9.60 13.04
CA GLU A 61 -9.65 10.33 11.81
C GLU A 61 -10.43 9.46 10.77
N GLY A 62 -10.84 8.25 11.14
CA GLY A 62 -11.65 7.37 10.30
C GLY A 62 -10.87 6.35 9.47
N TRP A 63 -9.55 6.25 9.64
CA TRP A 63 -8.75 5.22 8.98
C TRP A 63 -8.92 3.85 9.65
N ILE A 64 -9.74 2.97 9.05
CA ILE A 64 -10.00 1.64 9.58
C ILE A 64 -8.96 0.63 9.06
N PRO A 65 -8.33 -0.18 9.93
CA PRO A 65 -7.52 -1.31 9.51
C PRO A 65 -8.34 -2.26 8.63
N ARG A 66 -7.76 -2.67 7.51
CA ARG A 66 -8.31 -3.59 6.51
C ARG A 66 -9.20 -4.67 7.14
N GLY A 67 -10.53 -4.59 6.95
CA GLY A 67 -11.41 -5.72 7.29
C GLY A 67 -12.87 -5.43 7.59
N ILE A 68 -13.29 -4.18 7.88
CA ILE A 68 -14.66 -3.98 8.40
C ILE A 68 -15.58 -3.20 7.45
N LEU A 69 -15.10 -2.19 6.72
CA LEU A 69 -15.95 -1.46 5.76
C LEU A 69 -15.13 -0.97 4.55
N GLY A 70 -15.68 -1.16 3.35
CA GLY A 70 -15.05 -0.89 2.06
C GLY A 70 -14.97 0.59 1.64
N SER A 71 -14.70 1.52 2.56
CA SER A 71 -14.41 2.91 2.22
C SER A 71 -13.54 3.54 3.31
N ALA A 72 -12.25 3.69 3.02
CA ALA A 72 -11.27 4.34 3.89
C ALA A 72 -10.96 5.75 3.35
N ALA A 73 -12.00 6.55 3.12
CA ALA A 73 -11.85 7.99 3.01
C ALA A 73 -12.13 8.59 4.39
N PRO A 74 -11.29 9.48 4.92
CA PRO A 74 -11.59 10.18 6.17
C PRO A 74 -12.93 10.91 6.00
N VAL A 75 -13.89 10.62 6.88
CA VAL A 75 -15.15 11.35 6.96
C VAL A 75 -14.81 12.73 7.52
N ARG A 76 -14.70 13.73 6.64
CA ARG A 76 -14.70 15.13 7.06
C ARG A 76 -16.09 15.54 7.51
#